data_AF-M4T977-F1
#
_entry.id   AF-M4T977-F1
#
_cell.length_a   1.000
_cell.length_b   1.000
_cell.length_c   1.000
_cell.angle_alpha   90.00
_cell.angle_beta   90.00
_cell.angle_gamma   90.00
#
_symmetry.space_group_name_H-M   'P 1'
#
loop_
_entity.id
_entity.type
_entity.pdbx_description
1 polymer ?
#
loop_
_entity_poly.entity_id
_entity_poly.type
_entity_poly.pdbx_seq_one_letter_code
_entity_poly.pdbx_strand_id
1 'polypeptide(L)'
;MIDSMKNGATAYCLTGNSDTTNAAGSISTEGCAHTTETDSGPGAVAEASAITSEGYANSSGVANGTGKSQQDKCGFFTGTDNQQNNAGFPTSSPAITGVKIINGLFKLNAASDPTTPDLTNVARAVSGGLPSFWQDLNAATKAYFTQPLEQVTEVSKATLIALAKRATVERNIRDFLAAANGTSPKSIKGNIDAECKQYIGDPNEKTEQMWAELEAARVVDPEKDDGSTTELKSLTEPRILEGLLAYYEAKVAARQKQKAAKITKLETELADQKGASPETECNKISDEPKCNDKKICSWHTDVKNGEKNIANLNQQKQK
;
A
#
# COMPACT_ATOMS: atom_id res chain seq x y z
N MET A 1 -20.46 -13.44 32.76
CA MET A 1 -21.84 -13.56 33.32
C MET A 1 -22.15 -14.98 33.83
N ILE A 2 -21.47 -16.04 33.36
CA ILE A 2 -21.72 -17.44 33.81
C ILE A 2 -20.87 -17.84 35.05
N ASP A 3 -19.79 -17.13 35.38
CA ASP A 3 -18.96 -17.43 36.57
C ASP A 3 -19.63 -17.20 37.93
N SER A 4 -20.83 -16.62 37.94
CA SER A 4 -21.46 -16.05 39.15
C SER A 4 -22.20 -17.04 40.05
N MET A 5 -22.18 -18.36 39.80
CA MET A 5 -22.89 -19.32 40.66
C MET A 5 -22.02 -20.49 41.11
N LYS A 6 -20.90 -20.20 41.79
CA LYS A 6 -20.06 -21.25 42.38
C LYS A 6 -20.42 -21.48 43.84
N ASN A 7 -21.51 -22.21 44.10
CA ASN A 7 -21.80 -22.74 45.45
C ASN A 7 -21.45 -24.24 45.52
N GLY A 8 -20.14 -24.53 45.56
CA GLY A 8 -19.58 -25.83 45.97
C GLY A 8 -20.18 -27.08 45.30
N ALA A 9 -20.07 -27.22 43.97
CA ALA A 9 -20.49 -28.40 43.18
C ALA A 9 -21.99 -28.78 43.22
N THR A 10 -22.83 -28.07 43.99
CA THR A 10 -24.23 -28.45 44.19
C THR A 10 -25.23 -27.62 43.39
N ALA A 11 -24.84 -26.44 42.91
CA ALA A 11 -25.62 -25.57 42.02
C ALA A 11 -24.71 -24.95 40.95
N TYR A 12 -25.13 -25.02 39.69
CA TYR A 12 -24.44 -24.49 38.51
C TYR A 12 -25.42 -24.41 37.32
N CYS A 13 -25.22 -23.46 36.41
CA CYS A 13 -26.05 -23.30 35.21
C CYS A 13 -25.45 -23.87 33.92
N LEU A 14 -24.24 -24.42 33.99
CA LEU A 14 -23.57 -25.06 32.87
C LEU A 14 -23.06 -26.43 33.29
N THR A 15 -23.59 -27.47 32.64
CA THR A 15 -23.24 -28.87 32.88
C THR A 15 -22.12 -29.31 31.94
N GLY A 16 -21.30 -30.27 32.37
CA GLY A 16 -20.34 -30.95 31.49
C GLY A 16 -20.98 -32.06 30.69
N ASN A 17 -20.13 -32.93 30.12
CA ASN A 17 -20.56 -34.11 29.35
C ASN A 17 -21.44 -35.08 30.18
N SER A 18 -21.39 -34.99 31.51
CA SER A 18 -22.38 -35.59 32.40
C SER A 18 -23.14 -34.51 33.16
N ASP A 19 -24.45 -34.72 33.32
CA ASP A 19 -25.38 -33.86 34.06
C ASP A 19 -24.97 -33.57 35.52
N THR A 20 -24.04 -34.35 36.07
CA THR A 20 -23.57 -34.26 37.45
C THR A 20 -22.33 -33.38 37.64
N THR A 21 -21.78 -32.82 36.55
CA THR A 21 -20.52 -32.07 36.59
C THR A 21 -20.71 -30.60 36.23
N ASN A 22 -19.99 -29.74 36.94
CA ASN A 22 -19.93 -28.31 36.65
C ASN A 22 -18.89 -28.03 35.56
N ALA A 23 -19.32 -27.53 34.41
CA ALA A 23 -18.43 -27.21 33.28
C ALA A 23 -17.90 -25.77 33.27
N ALA A 24 -18.16 -24.96 34.30
CA ALA A 24 -17.70 -23.57 34.35
C ALA A 24 -16.17 -23.45 34.16
N GLY A 25 -15.39 -24.43 34.65
CA GLY A 25 -13.94 -24.44 34.49
C GLY A 25 -13.42 -24.80 33.09
N SER A 26 -14.28 -25.32 32.21
CA SER A 26 -13.93 -25.75 30.85
C SER A 26 -14.35 -24.73 29.78
N ILE A 27 -15.04 -23.66 30.15
CA ILE A 27 -15.58 -22.67 29.20
C ILE A 27 -14.48 -22.09 28.30
N SER A 28 -13.32 -21.74 28.86
CA SER A 28 -12.20 -21.18 28.08
C SER A 28 -11.54 -22.20 27.16
N THR A 29 -11.41 -23.46 27.58
CA THR A 29 -10.82 -24.53 26.75
C THR A 29 -11.70 -24.90 25.57
N GLU A 30 -13.02 -24.68 25.69
CA GLU A 30 -14.00 -24.83 24.60
C GLU A 30 -14.12 -23.56 23.73
N GLY A 31 -13.22 -22.59 23.89
CA GLY A 31 -13.17 -21.36 23.07
C GLY A 31 -14.11 -20.22 23.53
N CYS A 32 -14.85 -20.38 24.62
CA CYS A 32 -15.73 -19.35 25.17
C CYS A 32 -14.98 -18.40 26.13
N ALA A 33 -13.85 -17.84 25.72
CA ALA A 33 -13.08 -16.91 26.55
C ALA A 33 -13.64 -15.47 26.49
N HIS A 34 -13.39 -14.69 27.55
CA HIS A 34 -13.57 -13.25 27.47
C HIS A 34 -12.57 -12.68 26.46
N THR A 35 -13.07 -11.87 25.52
CA THR A 35 -12.21 -11.16 24.57
C THR A 35 -11.25 -10.25 25.30
N THR A 36 -10.01 -10.27 24.85
CA THR A 36 -8.90 -9.45 25.31
C THR A 36 -8.49 -8.47 24.20
N GLU A 37 -7.70 -7.45 24.53
CA GLU A 37 -7.21 -6.51 23.51
C GLU A 37 -6.38 -7.20 22.42
N THR A 38 -5.70 -8.31 22.76
CA THR A 38 -4.94 -9.10 21.79
C THR A 38 -5.80 -9.83 20.76
N ASP A 39 -7.09 -10.07 21.06
CA ASP A 39 -8.04 -10.68 20.11
C ASP A 39 -8.51 -9.69 19.04
N SER A 40 -8.22 -8.39 19.21
CA SER A 40 -8.57 -7.32 18.26
C SER A 40 -7.41 -6.97 17.31
N GLY A 41 -6.30 -7.70 17.38
CA GLY A 41 -5.16 -7.54 16.48
C GLY A 41 -5.42 -8.13 15.09
N PRO A 42 -4.70 -7.67 14.05
CA PRO A 42 -4.75 -8.31 12.73
C PRO A 42 -4.25 -9.75 12.85
N GLY A 43 -5.10 -10.69 12.47
CA GLY A 43 -4.80 -12.13 12.52
C GLY A 43 -5.41 -12.85 11.32
N ALA A 44 -4.98 -14.11 11.12
CA ALA A 44 -5.66 -14.98 10.17
C ALA A 44 -7.13 -15.12 10.60
N VAL A 45 -8.04 -14.98 9.64
CA VAL A 45 -9.46 -15.15 9.92
C VAL A 45 -9.68 -16.58 10.41
N ALA A 46 -10.33 -16.73 11.57
CA ALA A 46 -10.64 -18.03 12.15
C ALA A 46 -11.34 -18.94 11.12
N GLU A 47 -11.08 -20.26 11.22
CA GLU A 47 -11.34 -21.25 10.18
C GLU A 47 -12.68 -21.04 9.45
N ALA A 48 -12.61 -20.92 8.11
CA ALA A 48 -13.77 -20.88 7.22
C ALA A 48 -14.68 -22.13 7.34
N SER A 49 -14.26 -23.15 8.09
CA SER A 49 -15.04 -24.33 8.44
C SER A 49 -16.16 -24.02 9.45
N ALA A 50 -15.95 -23.06 10.36
CA ALA A 50 -16.89 -22.74 11.43
C ALA A 50 -17.98 -21.74 11.01
N ILE A 51 -17.66 -20.85 10.07
CA ILE A 51 -18.58 -19.87 9.49
C ILE A 51 -18.64 -20.07 7.99
N THR A 52 -19.82 -20.45 7.48
CA THR A 52 -20.06 -20.76 6.08
C THR A 52 -20.86 -19.66 5.40
N SER A 53 -21.07 -19.78 4.09
CA SER A 53 -21.95 -18.89 3.33
C SER A 53 -23.44 -19.00 3.70
N GLU A 54 -23.82 -20.05 4.44
CA GLU A 54 -25.18 -20.35 4.87
C GLU A 54 -25.43 -20.01 6.36
N GLY A 55 -24.40 -20.08 7.20
CA GLY A 55 -24.51 -19.87 8.64
C GLY A 55 -23.32 -20.37 9.45
N TYR A 56 -23.56 -20.86 10.66
CA TYR A 56 -22.55 -21.31 11.61
C TYR A 56 -22.54 -22.84 11.66
N ALA A 57 -21.52 -23.47 11.09
CA ALA A 57 -21.52 -24.91 10.75
C ALA A 57 -21.80 -25.84 11.94
N ASN A 58 -21.34 -25.46 13.13
CA ASN A 58 -21.43 -26.28 14.34
C ASN A 58 -22.52 -25.81 15.32
N SER A 59 -23.41 -24.90 14.88
CA SER A 59 -24.44 -24.30 15.74
C SER A 59 -25.83 -24.85 15.41
N SER A 60 -26.00 -26.17 15.56
CA SER A 60 -27.31 -26.80 15.46
C SER A 60 -28.25 -26.32 16.56
N GLY A 61 -29.55 -26.29 16.25
CA GLY A 61 -30.57 -25.80 17.18
C GLY A 61 -30.79 -26.78 18.32
N VAL A 62 -31.02 -26.26 19.51
CA VAL A 62 -31.44 -27.03 20.68
C VAL A 62 -32.96 -27.00 20.78
N ALA A 63 -33.59 -28.16 20.63
CA ALA A 63 -35.03 -28.33 20.66
C ALA A 63 -35.59 -28.37 22.10
N ASN A 64 -36.92 -28.32 22.21
CA ASN A 64 -37.62 -28.39 23.49
C ASN A 64 -37.27 -29.67 24.25
N GLY A 65 -36.97 -29.54 25.54
CA GLY A 65 -36.65 -30.64 26.43
C GLY A 65 -35.24 -31.21 26.28
N THR A 66 -34.47 -30.80 25.27
CA THR A 66 -33.10 -31.31 25.04
C THR A 66 -32.02 -30.40 25.61
N GLY A 67 -32.32 -29.12 25.84
CA GLY A 67 -31.37 -28.16 26.40
C GLY A 67 -31.25 -28.17 27.92
N LYS A 68 -32.11 -28.95 28.60
CA LYS A 68 -32.13 -29.04 30.05
C LYS A 68 -31.34 -30.25 30.54
N SER A 69 -30.69 -30.08 31.68
CA SER A 69 -30.11 -31.20 32.42
C SER A 69 -31.19 -32.04 33.09
N GLN A 70 -30.92 -33.31 33.36
CA GLN A 70 -31.76 -34.13 34.25
C GLN A 70 -31.75 -33.63 35.70
N GLN A 71 -30.79 -32.76 36.07
CA GLN A 71 -30.69 -32.21 37.41
C GLN A 71 -31.05 -30.72 37.45
N ASP A 72 -31.90 -30.33 38.40
CA ASP A 72 -32.28 -28.94 38.65
C ASP A 72 -31.17 -28.17 39.40
N LYS A 73 -30.05 -27.91 38.71
CA LYS A 73 -28.86 -27.25 39.28
C LYS A 73 -28.82 -25.74 39.04
N CYS A 74 -29.60 -25.24 38.10
CA CYS A 74 -29.63 -23.85 37.68
C CYS A 74 -30.86 -23.13 38.25
N GLY A 75 -30.67 -22.35 39.32
CA GLY A 75 -31.71 -21.51 39.90
C GLY A 75 -32.12 -20.31 39.02
N PHE A 76 -31.32 -19.99 38.00
CA PHE A 76 -31.54 -18.81 37.17
C PHE A 76 -32.78 -18.95 36.26
N PHE A 77 -33.10 -20.17 35.81
CA PHE A 77 -34.21 -20.45 34.91
C PHE A 77 -35.44 -21.07 35.58
N THR A 78 -35.47 -21.07 36.92
CA THR A 78 -36.56 -21.69 37.68
C THR A 78 -37.87 -20.95 37.46
N GLY A 79 -38.96 -21.71 37.35
CA GLY A 79 -40.32 -21.18 37.26
C GLY A 79 -41.01 -21.11 38.60
N THR A 80 -41.97 -20.21 38.74
CA THR A 80 -42.84 -20.12 39.91
C THR A 80 -44.26 -19.69 39.53
N ASP A 81 -45.26 -20.29 40.17
CA ASP A 81 -46.65 -19.87 40.04
C ASP A 81 -47.01 -18.70 40.99
N ASN A 82 -46.11 -18.33 41.91
CA ASN A 82 -46.32 -17.25 42.86
C ASN A 82 -45.03 -16.45 43.10
N GLN A 83 -44.82 -15.43 42.27
CA GLN A 83 -43.68 -14.51 42.38
C GLN A 83 -43.71 -13.60 43.61
N GLN A 84 -44.85 -13.48 44.30
CA GLN A 84 -44.95 -12.64 45.50
C GLN A 84 -44.16 -13.26 46.67
N ASN A 85 -44.08 -14.60 46.70
CA ASN A 85 -43.49 -15.34 47.81
C ASN A 85 -42.27 -16.19 47.41
N ASN A 86 -42.02 -16.38 46.09
CA ASN A 86 -40.96 -17.24 45.60
C ASN A 86 -40.16 -16.57 44.48
N ALA A 87 -38.87 -16.88 44.41
CA ALA A 87 -38.02 -16.48 43.29
C ALA A 87 -38.30 -17.36 42.05
N GLY A 88 -38.21 -16.76 40.85
CA GLY A 88 -38.36 -17.47 39.57
C GLY A 88 -39.17 -16.71 38.53
N PHE A 89 -39.19 -17.21 37.30
CA PHE A 89 -40.02 -16.70 36.21
C PHE A 89 -41.47 -17.16 36.37
N PRO A 90 -42.48 -16.31 36.08
CA PRO A 90 -43.88 -16.68 36.27
C PRO A 90 -44.33 -17.69 35.21
N THR A 91 -44.92 -18.80 35.63
CA THR A 91 -45.34 -19.90 34.75
C THR A 91 -46.81 -19.87 34.34
N SER A 92 -47.65 -19.06 35.00
CA SER A 92 -49.11 -19.07 34.83
C SER A 92 -49.70 -17.76 34.31
N SER A 93 -49.77 -16.68 35.09
CA SER A 93 -50.29 -15.39 34.61
C SER A 93 -49.75 -14.15 35.35
N PRO A 94 -49.19 -13.15 34.63
CA PRO A 94 -48.84 -13.22 33.22
C PRO A 94 -47.65 -14.19 33.04
N ALA A 95 -47.85 -15.28 32.30
CA ALA A 95 -46.74 -16.16 31.96
C ALA A 95 -45.73 -15.37 31.12
N ILE A 96 -44.46 -15.38 31.49
CA ILE A 96 -43.42 -14.85 30.61
C ILE A 96 -43.21 -15.88 29.50
N THR A 97 -43.94 -15.71 28.40
CA THR A 97 -43.72 -16.47 27.17
C THR A 97 -42.57 -15.83 26.40
N GLY A 98 -41.37 -16.39 26.56
CA GLY A 98 -40.21 -16.02 25.75
C GLY A 98 -39.24 -15.04 26.41
N VAL A 99 -38.65 -15.46 27.54
CA VAL A 99 -37.37 -14.88 27.98
C VAL A 99 -36.37 -15.05 26.83
N LYS A 100 -35.89 -13.94 26.29
CA LYS A 100 -34.93 -13.89 25.19
C LYS A 100 -33.62 -13.34 25.72
N ILE A 101 -32.58 -14.16 25.73
CA ILE A 101 -31.23 -13.79 26.18
C ILE A 101 -30.30 -13.89 24.97
N ILE A 102 -29.21 -13.13 24.99
CA ILE A 102 -28.20 -13.13 23.93
C ILE A 102 -28.83 -12.74 22.58
N ASN A 103 -29.46 -11.56 22.54
CA ASN A 103 -30.22 -11.08 21.37
C ASN A 103 -31.21 -12.13 20.83
N GLY A 104 -31.89 -12.84 21.73
CA GLY A 104 -32.91 -13.84 21.42
C GLY A 104 -32.42 -15.11 20.74
N LEU A 105 -31.11 -15.38 20.79
CA LEU A 105 -30.55 -16.69 20.44
C LEU A 105 -30.98 -17.75 21.46
N PHE A 106 -30.95 -17.38 22.74
CA PHE A 106 -31.34 -18.26 23.83
C PHE A 106 -32.78 -17.92 24.25
N LYS A 107 -33.66 -18.92 24.19
CA LYS A 107 -35.09 -18.78 24.52
C LYS A 107 -35.48 -19.82 25.57
N LEU A 108 -36.38 -19.44 26.47
CA LEU A 108 -37.04 -20.40 27.36
C LEU A 108 -38.45 -20.69 26.83
N ASN A 109 -38.75 -21.97 26.55
CA ASN A 109 -40.10 -22.40 26.16
C ASN A 109 -40.95 -22.78 27.38
N ALA A 110 -40.29 -23.17 28.47
CA ALA A 110 -40.84 -23.32 29.81
C ALA A 110 -39.73 -23.07 30.85
N ALA A 111 -40.12 -23.05 32.12
CA ALA A 111 -39.16 -23.05 33.22
C ALA A 111 -38.13 -24.17 33.06
N SER A 112 -36.84 -23.82 33.22
CA SER A 112 -35.71 -24.74 33.05
C SER A 112 -35.66 -25.46 31.68
N ASP A 113 -36.31 -24.95 30.64
CA ASP A 113 -36.30 -25.56 29.29
C ASP A 113 -35.74 -24.60 28.23
N PRO A 114 -34.39 -24.51 28.14
CA PRO A 114 -33.75 -23.63 27.19
C PRO A 114 -33.70 -24.23 25.79
N THR A 115 -33.86 -23.35 24.80
CA THR A 115 -33.83 -23.66 23.38
C THR A 115 -33.04 -22.63 22.60
N THR A 116 -32.48 -23.07 21.48
CA THR A 116 -31.79 -22.21 20.52
C THR A 116 -32.26 -22.54 19.11
N PRO A 117 -32.43 -21.54 18.23
CA PRO A 117 -32.68 -21.81 16.82
C PRO A 117 -31.46 -22.46 16.17
N ASP A 118 -31.70 -23.23 15.12
CA ASP A 118 -30.65 -23.78 14.27
C ASP A 118 -29.99 -22.66 13.47
N LEU A 119 -28.69 -22.44 13.71
CA LEU A 119 -27.91 -21.41 13.05
C LEU A 119 -27.03 -21.96 11.92
N THR A 120 -27.08 -23.27 11.64
CA THR A 120 -26.34 -23.87 10.51
C THR A 120 -26.77 -23.27 9.17
N ASN A 121 -28.05 -22.89 9.07
CA ASN A 121 -28.60 -22.13 7.96
C ASN A 121 -29.44 -20.96 8.50
N VAL A 122 -28.82 -19.77 8.55
CA VAL A 122 -29.42 -18.56 9.15
C VAL A 122 -30.70 -18.15 8.40
N ALA A 123 -30.76 -18.33 7.08
CA ALA A 123 -31.94 -18.01 6.29
C ALA A 123 -33.15 -18.86 6.69
N ARG A 124 -32.95 -20.16 6.97
CA ARG A 124 -33.99 -21.05 7.50
C ARG A 124 -34.40 -20.65 8.91
N ALA A 125 -33.44 -20.26 9.75
CA ALA A 125 -33.68 -19.80 11.12
C ALA A 125 -34.57 -18.55 11.21
N VAL A 126 -34.53 -17.65 10.21
CA VAL A 126 -35.39 -16.47 10.12
C VAL A 126 -36.87 -16.84 10.15
N SER A 127 -37.25 -17.91 9.44
CA SER A 127 -38.64 -18.39 9.44
C SER A 127 -39.12 -18.88 10.82
N GLY A 128 -38.18 -19.24 11.71
CA GLY A 128 -38.41 -19.61 13.11
C GLY A 128 -38.31 -18.46 14.12
N GLY A 129 -38.20 -17.21 13.66
CA GLY A 129 -38.15 -16.02 14.52
C GLY A 129 -36.78 -15.75 15.13
N LEU A 130 -35.71 -15.91 14.35
CA LEU A 130 -34.36 -15.43 14.68
C LEU A 130 -34.31 -13.88 14.61
N PRO A 131 -33.83 -13.18 15.64
CA PRO A 131 -33.72 -11.72 15.63
C PRO A 131 -32.79 -11.17 14.54
N SER A 132 -33.07 -9.96 14.06
CA SER A 132 -32.34 -9.31 12.96
C SER A 132 -30.84 -9.18 13.23
N PHE A 133 -30.42 -8.98 14.47
CA PHE A 133 -29.01 -8.92 14.87
C PHE A 133 -28.17 -10.09 14.31
N TRP A 134 -28.67 -11.33 14.42
CA TRP A 134 -27.95 -12.51 13.95
C TRP A 134 -27.97 -12.64 12.42
N GLN A 135 -28.99 -12.07 11.78
CA GLN A 135 -29.08 -11.99 10.32
C GLN A 135 -28.05 -10.99 9.78
N ASP A 136 -27.99 -9.81 10.41
CA ASP A 136 -27.05 -8.74 10.06
C ASP A 136 -25.60 -9.19 10.29
N LEU A 137 -25.34 -9.89 11.40
CA LEU A 137 -24.02 -10.45 11.70
C LEU A 137 -23.59 -11.48 10.63
N ASN A 138 -24.47 -12.42 10.27
CA ASN A 138 -24.17 -13.40 9.23
C ASN A 138 -23.97 -12.73 7.86
N ALA A 139 -24.79 -11.72 7.53
CA ALA A 139 -24.67 -10.96 6.29
C ALA A 139 -23.35 -10.19 6.21
N ALA A 140 -22.95 -9.51 7.30
CA ALA A 140 -21.68 -8.79 7.38
C ALA A 140 -20.48 -9.73 7.27
N THR A 141 -20.56 -10.88 7.93
CA THR A 141 -19.49 -11.90 7.90
C THR A 141 -19.36 -12.51 6.50
N LYS A 142 -20.49 -12.83 5.86
CA LYS A 142 -20.52 -13.27 4.46
C LYS A 142 -19.95 -12.20 3.52
N ALA A 143 -20.33 -10.94 3.70
CA ALA A 143 -19.80 -9.83 2.89
C ALA A 143 -18.28 -9.75 3.02
N TYR A 144 -17.72 -9.91 4.21
CA TYR A 144 -16.27 -9.94 4.42
C TYR A 144 -15.58 -11.13 3.73
N PHE A 145 -16.12 -12.35 3.86
CA PHE A 145 -15.52 -13.55 3.23
C PHE A 145 -15.74 -13.65 1.72
N THR A 146 -16.79 -13.01 1.20
CA THR A 146 -17.09 -12.96 -0.25
C THR A 146 -16.57 -11.70 -0.90
N GLN A 147 -16.12 -10.72 -0.11
CA GLN A 147 -15.34 -9.62 -0.64
C GLN A 147 -14.14 -10.27 -1.32
N PRO A 148 -13.97 -10.09 -2.64
CA PRO A 148 -12.73 -10.49 -3.27
C PRO A 148 -11.66 -9.77 -2.45
N LEU A 149 -10.76 -10.55 -1.84
CA LEU A 149 -9.47 -10.01 -1.43
C LEU A 149 -9.06 -9.20 -2.66
N GLU A 150 -8.96 -7.87 -2.52
CA GLU A 150 -8.14 -7.13 -3.46
C GLU A 150 -6.83 -7.87 -3.35
N GLN A 151 -6.56 -8.75 -4.32
CA GLN A 151 -5.23 -9.23 -4.53
C GLN A 151 -4.50 -7.91 -4.65
N VAL A 152 -3.67 -7.61 -3.64
CA VAL A 152 -2.53 -6.75 -3.85
C VAL A 152 -1.90 -7.42 -5.04
N THR A 153 -2.23 -6.94 -6.24
CA THR A 153 -1.54 -7.35 -7.45
C THR A 153 -0.14 -6.99 -7.08
N GLU A 154 0.67 -8.01 -6.75
CA GLU A 154 2.10 -7.85 -6.74
C GLU A 154 2.37 -7.03 -7.99
N VAL A 155 2.98 -5.85 -7.80
CA VAL A 155 3.48 -5.08 -8.92
C VAL A 155 4.48 -6.01 -9.56
N SER A 156 4.01 -6.73 -10.57
CA SER A 156 4.66 -7.89 -11.14
C SER A 156 4.99 -7.56 -12.58
N LYS A 157 5.78 -8.42 -13.18
CA LYS A 157 6.00 -8.44 -14.62
C LYS A 157 4.69 -8.28 -15.43
N ALA A 158 3.58 -8.86 -14.95
CA ALA A 158 2.27 -8.74 -15.60
C ALA A 158 1.70 -7.32 -15.52
N THR A 159 1.93 -6.60 -14.41
CA THR A 159 1.57 -5.18 -14.27
C THR A 159 2.37 -4.32 -15.23
N LEU A 160 3.68 -4.58 -15.39
CA LEU A 160 4.51 -3.85 -16.36
C LEU A 160 4.05 -4.10 -17.80
N ILE A 161 3.71 -5.34 -18.16
CA ILE A 161 3.13 -5.70 -19.48
C ILE A 161 1.79 -5.00 -19.72
N ALA A 162 0.94 -4.92 -18.69
CA ALA A 162 -0.36 -4.24 -18.77
C ALA A 162 -0.22 -2.71 -18.91
N LEU A 163 0.81 -2.12 -18.29
CA LEU A 163 1.16 -0.70 -18.42
C LEU A 163 1.86 -0.39 -19.75
N ALA A 164 2.66 -1.32 -20.27
CA ALA A 164 3.38 -1.22 -21.55
C ALA A 164 2.46 -1.36 -22.78
N LYS A 165 1.13 -1.28 -22.61
CA LYS A 165 0.20 -1.18 -23.74
C LYS A 165 0.60 -0.01 -24.64
N ARG A 166 0.74 -0.28 -25.94
CA ARG A 166 1.22 0.67 -26.95
C ARG A 166 0.57 2.06 -26.85
N ALA A 167 -0.75 2.13 -26.64
CA ALA A 167 -1.45 3.41 -26.51
C ALA A 167 -1.01 4.24 -25.27
N THR A 168 -0.70 3.58 -24.16
CA THR A 168 -0.19 4.24 -22.93
C THR A 168 1.24 4.71 -23.15
N VAL A 169 2.08 3.87 -23.75
CA VAL A 169 3.49 4.18 -24.03
C VAL A 169 3.61 5.31 -25.06
N GLU A 170 2.84 5.25 -26.14
CA GLU A 170 2.76 6.30 -27.16
C GLU A 170 2.39 7.65 -26.53
N ARG A 171 1.38 7.69 -25.64
CA ARG A 171 0.99 8.91 -24.95
C ARG A 171 2.16 9.51 -24.16
N ASN A 172 2.82 8.71 -23.34
CA ASN A 172 3.95 9.16 -22.53
C ASN A 172 5.15 9.61 -23.37
N ILE A 173 5.45 8.91 -24.47
CA ILE A 173 6.50 9.33 -25.42
C ILE A 173 6.16 10.69 -26.04
N ARG A 174 4.90 10.91 -26.44
CA ARG A 174 4.46 12.20 -26.98
C ARG A 174 4.59 13.32 -25.94
N ASP A 175 4.25 13.05 -24.68
CA ASP A 175 4.38 14.02 -23.60
C ASP A 175 5.84 14.37 -23.31
N PHE A 176 6.73 13.37 -23.28
CA PHE A 176 8.17 13.56 -23.10
C PHE A 176 8.79 14.36 -24.25
N LEU A 177 8.51 14.00 -25.49
CA LEU A 177 9.02 14.71 -26.67
C LEU A 177 8.45 16.13 -26.76
N ALA A 178 7.21 16.35 -26.32
CA ALA A 178 6.60 17.67 -26.23
C ALA A 178 7.35 18.56 -25.25
N ALA A 179 7.63 18.05 -24.05
CA ALA A 179 8.42 18.76 -23.05
C ALA A 179 9.84 19.07 -23.55
N ALA A 180 10.51 18.10 -24.17
CA ALA A 180 11.87 18.28 -24.68
C ALA A 180 11.96 19.32 -25.82
N ASN A 181 10.93 19.39 -26.67
CA ASN A 181 10.91 20.29 -27.82
C ASN A 181 10.16 21.60 -27.57
N GLY A 182 9.60 21.81 -26.38
CA GLY A 182 8.77 22.99 -26.07
C GLY A 182 7.51 23.08 -26.92
N THR A 183 6.89 21.94 -27.26
CA THR A 183 5.69 21.86 -28.11
C THR A 183 4.54 21.18 -27.38
N SER A 184 3.36 21.11 -28.00
CA SER A 184 2.23 20.31 -27.48
C SER A 184 2.37 18.83 -27.88
N PRO A 185 1.93 17.88 -27.03
CA PRO A 185 1.91 16.44 -27.36
C PRO A 185 1.19 16.10 -28.68
N LYS A 186 0.16 16.88 -29.02
CA LYS A 186 -0.59 16.74 -30.29
C LYS A 186 0.17 17.24 -31.51
N SER A 187 1.19 18.08 -31.30
CA SER A 187 1.99 18.72 -32.36
C SER A 187 3.26 17.96 -32.70
N ILE A 188 3.57 16.88 -31.97
CA ILE A 188 4.76 16.07 -32.21
C ILE A 188 4.70 15.41 -33.58
N LYS A 189 5.68 15.78 -34.42
CA LYS A 189 5.94 15.19 -35.72
C LYS A 189 7.09 14.20 -35.58
N GLY A 190 6.94 12.99 -36.09
CA GLY A 190 7.95 11.94 -36.01
C GLY A 190 7.36 10.54 -36.11
N ASN A 191 8.23 9.55 -36.23
CA ASN A 191 7.83 8.13 -36.26
C ASN A 191 7.72 7.60 -34.82
N ILE A 192 6.57 7.84 -34.19
CA ILE A 192 6.27 7.37 -32.83
C ILE A 192 6.36 5.84 -32.73
N ASP A 193 6.10 5.12 -33.81
CA ASP A 193 6.24 3.66 -33.82
C ASP A 193 7.70 3.22 -33.71
N ALA A 194 8.62 3.95 -34.36
CA ALA A 194 10.05 3.69 -34.22
C ALA A 194 10.53 3.97 -32.79
N GLU A 195 10.06 5.05 -32.17
CA GLU A 195 10.36 5.38 -30.76
C GLU A 195 9.78 4.32 -29.82
N CYS A 196 8.51 3.92 -30.00
CA CYS A 196 7.91 2.83 -29.22
C CYS A 196 8.74 1.55 -29.34
N LYS A 197 9.13 1.16 -30.57
CA LYS A 197 9.95 -0.02 -30.82
C LYS A 197 11.35 0.07 -30.20
N GLN A 198 11.94 1.26 -30.16
CA GLN A 198 13.22 1.51 -29.52
C GLN A 198 13.13 1.25 -28.00
N TYR A 199 12.10 1.77 -27.34
CA TYR A 199 11.95 1.66 -25.89
C TYR A 199 11.35 0.33 -25.43
N ILE A 200 10.18 -0.07 -25.92
CA ILE A 200 9.45 -1.26 -25.42
C ILE A 200 9.59 -2.52 -26.29
N GLY A 201 10.23 -2.43 -27.46
CA GLY A 201 10.30 -3.53 -28.43
C GLY A 201 8.97 -3.74 -29.18
N ASP A 202 8.83 -4.86 -29.88
CA ASP A 202 7.70 -5.13 -30.76
C ASP A 202 7.08 -6.51 -30.50
N PRO A 203 5.93 -6.63 -29.82
CA PRO A 203 5.43 -5.82 -28.71
C PRO A 203 5.93 -6.37 -27.35
N ASN A 204 6.40 -5.47 -26.48
CA ASN A 204 6.83 -5.76 -25.10
C ASN A 204 8.05 -6.68 -24.92
N GLU A 205 8.76 -7.04 -25.99
CA GLU A 205 9.97 -7.87 -25.93
C GLU A 205 11.02 -7.33 -24.94
N LYS A 206 11.13 -6.00 -24.81
CA LYS A 206 12.09 -5.35 -23.89
C LYS A 206 11.55 -5.12 -22.49
N THR A 207 10.24 -5.31 -22.29
CA THR A 207 9.57 -5.03 -21.01
C THR A 207 10.07 -5.99 -19.92
N GLU A 208 10.36 -7.24 -20.28
CA GLU A 208 10.92 -8.22 -19.34
C GLU A 208 12.34 -7.85 -18.90
N GLN A 209 13.16 -7.42 -19.85
CA GLN A 209 14.53 -6.97 -19.57
C GLN A 209 14.50 -5.73 -18.67
N MET A 210 13.62 -4.76 -18.95
CA MET A 210 13.45 -3.56 -18.11
C MET A 210 13.03 -3.89 -16.69
N TRP A 211 12.13 -4.87 -16.51
CA TRP A 211 11.73 -5.32 -15.17
C TRP A 211 12.91 -5.95 -14.41
N ALA A 212 13.66 -6.84 -15.06
CA ALA A 212 14.83 -7.46 -14.47
C ALA A 212 15.93 -6.44 -14.11
N GLU A 213 16.14 -5.43 -14.97
CA GLU A 213 17.06 -4.33 -14.70
C GLU A 213 16.60 -3.47 -13.52
N LEU A 214 15.29 -3.22 -13.39
CA LEU A 214 14.71 -2.50 -12.26
C LEU A 214 14.89 -3.27 -10.94
N GLU A 215 14.62 -4.58 -10.96
CA GLU A 215 14.78 -5.45 -9.77
C GLU A 215 16.24 -5.56 -9.34
N ALA A 216 17.16 -5.65 -10.29
CA ALA A 216 18.60 -5.74 -10.06
C ALA A 216 19.27 -4.38 -9.77
N ALA A 217 18.54 -3.27 -9.93
CA ALA A 217 19.10 -1.93 -9.75
C ALA A 217 19.61 -1.76 -8.32
N ARG A 218 20.90 -1.40 -8.18
CA ARG A 218 21.47 -1.07 -6.87
C ARG A 218 21.30 0.41 -6.57
N VAL A 219 20.72 0.68 -5.41
CA VAL A 219 20.47 2.03 -4.90
C VAL A 219 21.23 2.24 -3.59
N VAL A 220 21.44 3.50 -3.19
CA VAL A 220 22.03 3.80 -1.87
C VAL A 220 21.13 3.18 -0.80
N ASP A 221 21.75 2.50 0.16
CA ASP A 221 21.03 1.91 1.29
C ASP A 221 20.56 3.02 2.24
N PRO A 222 19.24 3.27 2.35
CA PRO A 222 18.73 4.36 3.18
C PRO A 222 18.81 4.06 4.68
N GLU A 223 19.11 2.81 5.07
CA GLU A 223 19.26 2.39 6.47
C GLU A 223 20.71 2.49 6.95
N LYS A 224 21.66 2.84 6.07
CA LYS A 224 23.10 2.90 6.39
C LYS A 224 23.73 4.20 5.92
N ASP A 225 24.44 4.86 6.85
CA ASP A 225 25.15 6.11 6.58
C ASP A 225 26.57 5.91 6.01
N ASP A 226 26.93 4.69 5.61
CA ASP A 226 28.27 4.34 5.12
C ASP A 226 28.41 4.42 3.59
N GLY A 227 27.34 4.80 2.89
CA GLY A 227 27.32 4.88 1.42
C GLY A 227 27.24 3.51 0.74
N SER A 228 26.92 2.45 1.48
CA SER A 228 26.63 1.13 0.92
C SER A 228 25.40 1.15 0.00
N THR A 229 25.24 0.06 -0.75
CA THR A 229 24.15 -0.08 -1.72
C THR A 229 23.35 -1.34 -1.47
N THR A 230 22.05 -1.28 -1.72
CA THR A 230 21.12 -2.40 -1.67
C THR A 230 20.37 -2.56 -3.00
N GLU A 231 19.70 -3.70 -3.20
CA GLU A 231 18.89 -3.94 -4.40
C GLU A 231 17.52 -3.27 -4.25
N LEU A 232 17.06 -2.57 -5.28
CA LEU A 232 15.78 -1.85 -5.25
C LEU A 232 14.61 -2.78 -4.91
N LYS A 233 14.61 -4.01 -5.40
CA LYS A 233 13.57 -5.01 -5.08
C LYS A 233 13.46 -5.37 -3.60
N SER A 234 14.51 -5.16 -2.81
CA SER A 234 14.49 -5.43 -1.37
C SER A 234 13.80 -4.33 -0.56
N LEU A 235 13.55 -3.17 -1.18
CA LEU A 235 12.90 -2.03 -0.54
C LEU A 235 11.39 -2.06 -0.83
N THR A 236 10.59 -2.41 0.18
CA THR A 236 9.14 -2.58 0.03
C THR A 236 8.32 -1.47 0.67
N GLU A 237 8.92 -0.65 1.55
CA GLU A 237 8.21 0.43 2.25
C GLU A 237 8.06 1.67 1.34
N PRO A 238 6.83 2.12 1.03
CA PRO A 238 6.60 3.25 0.11
C PRO A 238 7.28 4.55 0.52
N ARG A 239 7.34 4.85 1.83
CA ARG A 239 8.01 6.04 2.36
C ARG A 239 9.51 6.04 2.11
N ILE A 240 10.14 4.86 2.17
CA ILE A 240 11.56 4.69 1.86
C ILE A 240 11.79 4.95 0.35
N LEU A 241 10.91 4.41 -0.51
CA LEU A 241 10.99 4.63 -1.95
C LEU A 241 10.79 6.10 -2.34
N GLU A 242 9.85 6.82 -1.73
CA GLU A 242 9.66 8.27 -1.94
C GLU A 242 10.90 9.08 -1.50
N GLY A 243 11.45 8.79 -0.32
CA GLY A 243 12.66 9.45 0.17
C GLY A 243 13.86 9.21 -0.76
N LEU A 244 13.99 7.98 -1.27
CA LEU A 244 15.03 7.61 -2.22
C LEU A 244 14.86 8.32 -3.57
N LEU A 245 13.63 8.43 -4.08
CA LEU A 245 13.32 9.19 -5.29
C LEU A 245 13.75 10.66 -5.13
N ALA A 246 13.35 11.31 -4.03
CA ALA A 246 13.73 12.69 -3.73
C ALA A 246 15.26 12.87 -3.64
N TYR A 247 15.97 11.91 -3.05
CA TYR A 247 17.44 11.91 -3.03
C TYR A 247 18.04 11.92 -4.45
N TYR A 248 17.57 11.06 -5.35
CA TYR A 248 18.07 11.01 -6.73
C TYR A 248 17.67 12.23 -7.55
N GLU A 249 16.48 12.79 -7.35
CA GLU A 249 16.06 14.06 -7.98
C GLU A 249 16.97 15.21 -7.56
N ALA A 250 17.22 15.36 -6.25
CA ALA A 250 18.14 16.38 -5.73
C ALA A 250 19.57 16.18 -6.28
N LYS A 251 20.04 14.94 -6.38
CA LYS A 251 21.35 14.59 -6.96
C LYS A 251 21.44 14.94 -8.44
N VAL A 252 20.39 14.69 -9.22
CA VAL A 252 20.33 15.07 -10.64
C VAL A 252 20.31 16.60 -10.78
N ALA A 253 19.49 17.30 -10.00
CA ALA A 253 19.43 18.77 -10.01
C ALA A 253 20.79 19.40 -9.65
N ALA A 254 21.47 18.86 -8.63
CA ALA A 254 22.82 19.30 -8.25
C ALA A 254 23.83 19.09 -9.37
N ARG A 255 23.80 17.93 -10.05
CA ARG A 255 24.65 17.64 -11.22
C ARG A 255 24.35 18.58 -12.39
N GLN A 256 23.09 18.88 -12.66
CA GLN A 256 22.69 19.84 -13.70
C GLN A 256 23.23 21.23 -13.40
N LYS A 257 23.10 21.71 -12.14
CA LYS A 257 23.66 23.00 -11.71
C LYS A 257 25.18 23.05 -11.89
N GLN A 258 25.89 21.97 -11.55
CA GLN A 258 27.34 21.87 -11.77
C GLN A 258 27.71 21.91 -13.26
N LYS A 259 26.95 21.21 -14.12
CA LYS A 259 27.17 21.24 -15.57
C LYS A 259 26.89 22.62 -16.16
N ALA A 260 25.80 23.28 -15.76
CA ALA A 260 25.48 24.64 -16.18
C ALA A 260 26.60 25.61 -15.78
N ALA A 261 27.09 25.53 -14.53
CA ALA A 261 28.23 26.34 -14.08
C ALA A 261 29.50 26.08 -14.89
N LYS A 262 29.77 24.83 -15.29
CA LYS A 262 30.89 24.50 -16.18
C LYS A 262 30.70 25.07 -17.59
N ILE A 263 29.48 25.00 -18.14
CA ILE A 263 29.17 25.61 -19.45
C ILE A 263 29.39 27.12 -19.38
N THR A 264 28.84 27.81 -18.38
CA THR A 264 29.06 29.25 -18.20
C THR A 264 30.53 29.57 -18.04
N LYS A 265 31.30 28.77 -17.28
CA LYS A 265 32.74 28.96 -17.16
C LYS A 265 33.46 28.82 -18.50
N LEU A 266 33.12 27.79 -19.28
CA LEU A 266 33.69 27.57 -20.62
C LEU A 266 33.29 28.69 -21.60
N GLU A 267 32.05 29.20 -21.51
CA GLU A 267 31.58 30.32 -22.31
C GLU A 267 32.32 31.62 -21.96
N THR A 268 32.55 31.88 -20.67
CA THR A 268 33.37 33.02 -20.21
C THR A 268 34.82 32.87 -20.66
N GLU A 269 35.44 31.70 -20.48
CA GLU A 269 36.81 31.44 -20.94
C GLU A 269 36.93 31.60 -22.46
N LEU A 270 35.93 31.16 -23.23
CA LEU A 270 35.89 31.35 -24.68
C LEU A 270 35.70 32.82 -25.08
N ALA A 271 34.89 33.57 -24.33
CA ALA A 271 34.71 35.01 -24.53
C ALA A 271 35.99 35.79 -24.21
N ASP A 272 36.69 35.44 -23.12
CA ASP A 272 37.96 36.03 -22.73
C ASP A 272 39.06 35.73 -23.76
N GLN A 273 39.08 34.51 -24.33
CA GLN A 273 39.98 34.17 -25.43
C GLN A 273 39.66 34.95 -26.72
N LYS A 274 38.38 35.24 -27.01
CA LYS A 274 37.99 36.10 -28.13
C LYS A 274 38.35 37.57 -27.90
N GLY A 275 38.26 38.05 -26.66
CA GLY A 275 38.66 39.41 -26.27
C GLY A 275 40.18 39.63 -26.29
N ALA A 276 40.95 38.58 -26.02
CA ALA A 276 42.42 38.55 -26.07
C ALA A 276 42.96 38.00 -27.40
N SER A 277 42.31 38.29 -28.53
CA SER A 277 42.91 38.04 -29.84
C SER A 277 44.31 38.68 -29.86
N PRO A 278 45.37 37.96 -30.28
CA PRO A 278 46.70 38.54 -30.36
C PRO A 278 46.75 39.76 -31.32
N GLU A 279 45.76 39.91 -32.20
CA GLU A 279 45.54 41.13 -33.00
C GLU A 279 45.14 42.36 -32.16
N THR A 280 44.25 42.20 -31.17
CA THR A 280 43.86 43.27 -30.23
C THR A 280 45.05 43.71 -29.37
N GLU A 281 45.96 42.78 -29.05
CA GLU A 281 47.16 43.08 -28.27
C GLU A 281 48.25 43.75 -29.09
N CYS A 282 48.42 43.36 -30.36
CA CYS A 282 49.28 44.06 -31.31
C CYS A 282 48.74 45.47 -31.61
N ASN A 283 47.43 45.62 -31.80
CA ASN A 283 46.78 46.90 -32.12
C ASN A 283 46.88 48.00 -31.05
N LYS A 284 47.35 47.65 -29.83
CA LYS A 284 47.59 48.58 -28.71
C LYS A 284 49.02 49.15 -28.70
N ILE A 285 49.92 48.66 -29.56
CA ILE A 285 51.31 49.09 -29.61
C ILE A 285 51.44 50.17 -30.69
N SER A 286 51.95 51.35 -30.30
CA SER A 286 52.15 52.50 -31.20
C SER A 286 53.59 52.68 -31.69
N ASP A 287 54.53 51.92 -31.11
CA ASP A 287 55.96 52.15 -31.29
C ASP A 287 56.64 50.92 -31.93
N GLU A 288 57.39 51.15 -33.01
CA GLU A 288 58.06 50.12 -33.80
C GLU A 288 59.02 49.21 -32.98
N PRO A 289 59.88 49.72 -32.08
CA PRO A 289 60.76 48.84 -31.30
C PRO A 289 59.98 47.91 -30.38
N LYS A 290 58.91 48.41 -29.75
CA LYS A 290 58.06 47.64 -28.83
C LYS A 290 57.20 46.61 -29.57
N CYS A 291 56.86 46.89 -30.82
CA CYS A 291 56.16 45.94 -31.68
C CYS A 291 57.05 44.73 -31.98
N ASN A 292 58.28 44.98 -32.42
CA ASN A 292 59.21 43.93 -32.84
C ASN A 292 59.77 43.12 -31.65
N ASP A 293 59.77 43.67 -30.44
CA ASP A 293 60.10 42.94 -29.21
C ASP A 293 59.04 41.88 -28.82
N LYS A 294 57.78 42.07 -29.23
CA LYS A 294 56.73 41.07 -28.99
C LYS A 294 56.76 40.00 -30.08
N LYS A 295 57.11 38.77 -29.69
CA LYS A 295 57.19 37.56 -30.56
C LYS A 295 55.93 37.21 -31.36
N ILE A 296 54.81 37.91 -31.14
CA ILE A 296 53.49 37.66 -31.75
C ILE A 296 53.04 38.79 -32.69
N CYS A 297 53.77 39.91 -32.77
CA CYS A 297 53.46 41.08 -33.59
C CYS A 297 54.59 41.39 -34.59
N SER A 298 54.27 42.03 -35.71
CA SER A 298 55.26 42.57 -36.64
C SER A 298 54.86 43.94 -37.16
N TRP A 299 55.86 44.80 -37.35
CA TRP A 299 55.68 46.16 -37.87
C TRP A 299 55.77 46.18 -39.40
N HIS A 300 54.89 46.94 -40.04
CA HIS A 300 54.82 47.12 -41.49
C HIS A 300 55.13 48.56 -41.86
N THR A 301 56.04 48.72 -42.83
CA THR A 301 56.43 50.02 -43.39
C THR A 301 55.55 50.45 -44.57
N ASP A 302 54.88 49.49 -45.22
CA ASP A 302 54.06 49.72 -46.42
C ASP A 302 52.57 49.50 -46.11
N VAL A 303 51.94 50.49 -45.47
CA VAL A 303 50.48 50.47 -45.20
C VAL A 303 49.74 51.46 -46.10
N LYS A 304 48.53 51.10 -46.52
CA LYS A 304 47.66 52.03 -47.26
C LYS A 304 47.12 53.11 -46.31
N ASN A 305 46.79 54.27 -46.86
CA ASN A 305 46.35 55.42 -46.07
C ASN A 305 45.11 55.05 -45.21
N GLY A 306 45.28 55.05 -43.88
CA GLY A 306 44.25 54.66 -42.91
C GLY A 306 44.42 53.27 -42.26
N GLU A 307 45.38 52.46 -42.70
CA GLU A 307 45.72 51.18 -42.05
C GLU A 307 46.79 51.37 -40.96
N LYS A 308 46.77 50.53 -39.92
CA LYS A 308 47.79 50.55 -38.85
C LYS A 308 49.05 49.82 -39.30
N ASN A 309 50.22 50.35 -38.93
CA ASN A 309 51.54 49.79 -39.21
C ASN A 309 51.86 48.49 -38.44
N ILE A 310 50.87 47.81 -37.84
CA ILE A 310 51.10 46.68 -36.95
C ILE A 310 50.13 45.54 -37.25
N ALA A 311 50.66 44.31 -37.37
CA ALA A 311 49.88 43.11 -37.65
C ALA A 311 50.31 41.92 -36.78
N ASN A 312 49.42 40.94 -36.66
CA ASN A 312 49.68 39.68 -35.98
C ASN A 312 50.37 38.69 -36.93
N LEU A 313 51.48 38.09 -36.49
CA LEU A 313 52.28 37.14 -37.27
C LEU A 313 51.50 35.87 -37.70
N ASN A 314 50.50 35.44 -36.94
CA ASN A 314 49.72 34.24 -37.26
C ASN A 314 48.70 34.47 -38.38
N GLN A 315 48.24 35.71 -38.58
CA GLN A 315 47.38 36.06 -39.73
C GLN A 315 48.19 36.17 -41.03
N GLN A 316 49.47 36.55 -40.95
CA GLN A 316 50.35 36.61 -42.12
C GLN A 316 50.66 35.23 -42.69
N LYS A 317 50.62 34.17 -41.88
CA LYS A 317 50.84 32.78 -42.34
C LYS A 317 49.61 32.12 -42.95
N GLN A 318 48.44 32.78 -42.87
CA GLN A 318 47.17 32.28 -43.42
C GLN A 318 46.72 33.02 -44.69
N LYS A 319 47.53 33.97 -45.19
CA LYS A 319 47.36 34.64 -46.49
C LYS A 319 48.52 34.25 -47.39
#